data_AF-A0A6A6IBB8-F1
#
_entry.id   AF-A0A6A6IBB8-F1
#
_cell.length_a   1.000
_cell.length_b   1.000
_cell.length_c   1.000
_cell.angle_alpha   90.00
_cell.angle_beta   90.00
_cell.angle_gamma   90.00
#
_symmetry.space_group_name_H-M   'P 1'
#
loop_
_entity.id
_entity.type
_entity.pdbx_description
1 polymer ?
#
loop_
_entity_poly.entity_id
_entity_poly.type
_entity_poly.pdbx_seq_one_letter_code
_entity_poly.pdbx_strand_id
1 'polypeptide(L)'
;MADPNNTGLFSKEEFLRTLVEPDKQCPICYDDYHLSDRFPIRLPCSHYACIHCIRRWTDAEARSTCPTCRHELYRHHETPIEPRPRVEFLVNGIAFLGSWESLCSEDINGLVRLTQAIWKAMYLIHWPEQSPQNFYENITAELIAIALERAIEDTDLSVMWPRIPILLRALHQALPLSLLPLVRLAIKMLLFVGWDHGLHISDDVARLWWTVNAQIPANGDIDWHLIHHSLAFSNDRDLTVMHWFTVLLTQDIQLQPHRWSSDLPLRNCDRVLAWGSGWLGFHAEPPLVLVGHVARVATRLKKKYEERDSSFVLTGAEGELQCIRELWDRPSHWRARAPRQQLGPAHDR
;
A
#
# COMPACT_ATOMS: atom_id res chain seq x y z
N MET A 1 28.02 -57.21 22.26
CA MET A 1 29.22 -56.93 21.45
C MET A 1 29.00 -55.59 20.79
N ALA A 2 29.78 -54.56 21.18
CA ALA A 2 29.72 -53.26 20.52
C ALA A 2 30.41 -53.37 19.15
N ASP A 3 29.80 -52.81 18.11
CA ASP A 3 30.35 -52.78 16.76
C ASP A 3 31.65 -51.93 16.77
N PRO A 4 32.82 -52.52 16.48
CA PRO A 4 34.10 -51.81 16.52
C PRO A 4 34.22 -50.71 15.44
N ASN A 5 33.27 -50.57 14.53
CA ASN A 5 33.26 -49.52 13.50
C ASN A 5 32.38 -48.30 13.83
N ASN A 6 31.67 -48.28 14.97
CA ASN A 6 30.91 -47.10 15.37
C ASN A 6 31.84 -46.07 16.04
N THR A 7 32.57 -45.30 15.23
CA THR A 7 33.43 -44.21 15.69
C THR A 7 32.65 -43.02 16.29
N GLY A 8 31.32 -43.04 16.24
CA GLY A 8 30.47 -41.93 16.72
C GLY A 8 30.63 -40.64 15.91
N LEU A 9 31.35 -40.68 14.80
CA LEU A 9 31.60 -39.52 13.93
C LEU A 9 30.68 -39.61 12.71
N PHE A 10 30.02 -38.49 12.39
CA PHE A 10 29.20 -38.36 11.19
C PHE A 10 30.04 -38.52 9.92
N SER A 11 29.45 -39.10 8.87
CA SER A 11 29.98 -38.97 7.51
C SER A 11 29.99 -37.50 7.07
N LYS A 12 30.81 -37.17 6.07
CA LYS A 12 30.88 -35.81 5.53
C LYS A 12 29.50 -35.32 5.07
N GLU A 13 28.73 -36.18 4.41
CA GLU A 13 27.40 -35.88 3.90
C GLU A 13 26.40 -35.65 5.05
N GLU A 14 26.45 -36.46 6.12
CA GLU A 14 25.61 -36.25 7.31
C GLU A 14 25.97 -34.94 8.02
N PHE A 15 27.26 -34.64 8.15
CA PHE A 15 27.72 -33.36 8.70
C PHE A 15 27.27 -32.16 7.84
N LEU A 16 27.32 -32.27 6.52
CA LEU A 16 26.85 -31.18 5.64
C LEU A 16 25.34 -30.98 5.75
N ARG A 17 24.55 -32.05 5.95
CA ARG A 17 23.09 -31.92 6.16
C ARG A 17 22.76 -31.15 7.44
N THR A 18 23.48 -31.37 8.54
CA THR A 18 23.23 -30.62 9.79
C THR A 18 23.53 -29.13 9.67
N LEU A 19 24.29 -28.71 8.65
CA LEU A 19 24.57 -27.31 8.36
C LEU A 19 23.50 -26.64 7.50
N VAL A 20 22.62 -27.40 6.83
CA VAL A 20 21.70 -26.87 5.81
C VAL A 20 20.26 -27.11 6.19
N GLU A 21 19.95 -28.28 6.70
CA GLU A 21 18.61 -28.69 7.09
C GLU A 21 18.39 -28.41 8.58
N PRO A 22 17.28 -27.73 8.96
CA PRO A 22 16.91 -27.65 10.36
C PRO A 22 16.68 -29.06 10.91
N ASP A 23 16.85 -29.23 12.22
CA ASP A 23 16.26 -30.37 12.93
C ASP A 23 14.77 -30.47 12.58
N LYS A 24 14.14 -31.64 12.77
CA LYS A 24 12.70 -31.78 12.44
C LYS A 24 11.81 -30.88 13.29
N GLN A 25 12.26 -30.49 14.48
CA GLN A 25 11.47 -29.84 15.51
C GLN A 25 12.10 -28.54 15.99
N CYS A 26 11.24 -27.60 16.41
CA CYS A 26 11.68 -26.37 17.06
C CYS A 26 12.15 -26.64 18.50
N PRO A 27 13.35 -26.19 18.92
CA PRO A 27 13.86 -26.43 20.27
C PRO A 27 13.11 -25.65 21.37
N ILE A 28 12.19 -24.76 21.00
CA ILE A 28 11.44 -23.91 21.95
C ILE A 28 10.07 -24.51 22.24
N CYS A 29 9.31 -24.90 21.21
CA CYS A 29 7.97 -25.50 21.36
C CYS A 29 7.93 -27.01 21.17
N TYR A 30 9.01 -27.64 20.67
CA TYR A 30 9.11 -29.07 20.35
C TYR A 30 8.16 -29.56 19.25
N ASP A 31 7.53 -28.65 18.52
CA ASP A 31 6.67 -28.97 17.38
C ASP A 31 7.49 -29.06 16.08
N ASP A 32 7.02 -29.89 15.13
CA ASP A 32 7.61 -30.01 13.81
C ASP A 32 7.51 -28.70 13.02
N TYR A 33 8.49 -28.47 12.13
CA TYR A 33 8.45 -27.32 11.23
C TYR A 33 7.44 -27.50 10.09
N HIS A 34 6.68 -26.46 9.80
CA HIS A 34 5.70 -26.41 8.71
C HIS A 34 5.80 -25.10 7.94
N LEU A 35 5.68 -25.15 6.61
CA LEU A 35 5.84 -23.96 5.75
C LEU A 35 4.69 -22.94 5.90
N SER A 36 3.55 -23.34 6.47
CA SER A 36 2.36 -22.50 6.63
C SER A 36 2.44 -21.53 7.81
N ASP A 37 2.95 -21.99 8.95
CA ASP A 37 2.83 -21.31 10.24
C ASP A 37 4.09 -21.50 11.11
N ARG A 38 4.74 -22.66 11.04
CA ARG A 38 5.94 -22.97 11.83
C ARG A 38 7.20 -22.96 10.97
N PHE A 39 7.42 -21.87 10.25
CA PHE A 39 8.56 -21.74 9.34
C PHE A 39 9.88 -21.72 10.12
N PRO A 40 10.86 -22.59 9.79
CA PRO A 40 12.16 -22.63 10.45
C PRO A 40 13.03 -21.44 10.04
N ILE A 41 13.63 -20.76 11.00
CA ILE A 41 14.57 -19.66 10.77
C ILE A 41 15.92 -20.03 11.34
N ARG A 42 16.94 -19.91 10.49
CA ARG A 42 18.34 -20.03 10.90
C ARG A 42 18.83 -18.73 11.53
N LEU A 43 19.32 -18.83 12.76
CA LEU A 43 19.92 -17.74 13.52
C LEU A 43 21.39 -17.52 13.11
N PRO A 44 22.01 -16.38 13.46
CA PRO A 44 23.42 -16.10 13.15
C PRO A 44 24.39 -17.17 13.69
N CYS A 45 24.06 -17.79 14.82
CA CYS A 45 24.81 -18.90 15.41
C CYS A 45 24.54 -20.26 14.76
N SER A 46 23.82 -20.31 13.63
CA SER A 46 23.40 -21.52 12.91
C SER A 46 22.44 -22.46 13.63
N HIS A 47 21.84 -22.05 14.75
CA HIS A 47 20.70 -22.78 15.33
C HIS A 47 19.40 -22.41 14.62
N TYR A 48 18.43 -23.32 14.64
CA TYR A 48 17.12 -23.11 14.05
C TYR A 48 16.05 -22.96 15.14
N ALA A 49 15.06 -22.10 14.89
CA ALA A 49 13.83 -21.98 15.68
C ALA A 49 12.67 -21.56 14.77
N CYS A 50 11.42 -21.82 15.13
CA CYS A 50 10.30 -21.36 14.32
C CYS A 50 10.07 -19.87 14.52
N ILE A 51 9.56 -19.18 13.47
CA ILE A 51 9.36 -17.72 13.47
C ILE A 51 8.60 -17.21 14.70
N HIS A 52 7.51 -17.89 15.09
CA HIS A 52 6.70 -17.47 16.23
C HIS A 52 7.45 -17.60 17.56
N CYS A 53 8.17 -18.70 17.77
CA CYS A 53 8.87 -18.91 19.03
C CYS A 53 10.09 -17.99 19.18
N ILE A 54 10.85 -17.75 18.11
CA ILE A 54 11.99 -16.83 18.21
C ILE A 54 11.53 -15.39 18.44
N ARG A 55 10.44 -14.94 17.79
CA ARG A 55 9.85 -13.61 18.06
C ARG A 55 9.42 -13.47 19.52
N ARG A 56 8.63 -14.43 20.01
CA ARG A 56 8.20 -14.43 21.42
C ARG A 56 9.39 -14.45 22.38
N TRP A 57 10.45 -15.19 22.04
CA TRP A 57 11.67 -15.24 22.84
C TRP A 57 12.38 -13.88 22.90
N THR A 58 12.49 -13.17 21.78
CA THR A 58 13.12 -11.84 21.72
C THR A 58 12.27 -10.75 22.37
N ASP A 59 10.94 -10.91 22.35
CA ASP A 59 9.99 -9.93 22.89
C ASP A 59 9.79 -10.02 24.41
N ALA A 60 9.86 -11.22 24.99
CA ALA A 60 9.40 -11.44 26.36
C ALA A 60 10.19 -10.68 27.43
N GLU A 61 11.49 -10.42 27.23
CA GLU A 61 12.37 -9.85 28.28
C GLU A 61 13.62 -9.16 27.72
N ALA A 62 13.55 -8.54 26.53
CA ALA A 62 14.73 -7.99 25.85
C ALA A 62 15.87 -9.02 25.68
N ARG A 63 15.52 -10.31 25.54
CA ARG A 63 16.50 -11.39 25.35
C ARG A 63 17.02 -11.31 23.92
N SER A 64 18.17 -10.69 23.75
CA SER A 64 18.84 -10.60 22.45
C SER A 64 19.73 -11.81 22.17
N THR A 65 19.48 -12.97 22.78
CA THR A 65 20.36 -14.15 22.70
C THR A 65 19.63 -15.38 22.20
N CYS A 66 20.32 -16.26 21.46
CA CYS A 66 19.82 -17.55 21.01
C CYS A 66 19.34 -18.42 22.19
N PRO A 67 18.14 -19.04 22.13
CA PRO A 67 17.67 -19.92 23.20
C PRO A 67 18.50 -21.20 23.35
N THR A 68 19.16 -21.64 22.28
CA THR A 68 19.93 -22.89 22.26
C THR A 68 21.34 -22.70 22.81
N CYS A 69 22.08 -21.67 22.36
CA CYS A 69 23.48 -21.47 22.72
C CYS A 69 23.82 -20.13 23.36
N ARG A 70 22.82 -19.25 23.57
CA ARG A 70 22.97 -17.91 24.13
C ARG A 70 23.84 -16.94 23.32
N HIS A 71 24.18 -17.28 22.08
CA HIS A 71 24.84 -16.35 21.16
C HIS A 71 23.99 -15.09 20.95
N GLU A 72 24.61 -13.93 21.02
CA GLU A 72 23.94 -12.64 20.81
C GLU A 72 23.43 -12.54 19.37
N LEU A 73 22.12 -12.38 19.20
CA LEU A 73 21.43 -12.28 17.91
C LEU A 73 21.48 -10.87 17.35
N TYR A 74 21.41 -9.86 18.22
CA TYR A 74 21.51 -8.45 17.88
C TYR A 74 21.99 -7.68 19.10
N ARG A 75 22.75 -6.60 18.87
CA ARG A 75 23.05 -5.67 19.97
C ARG A 75 21.80 -4.88 20.27
N HIS A 76 21.47 -4.74 21.55
CA HIS A 76 20.64 -3.61 21.95
C HIS A 76 21.45 -2.36 21.63
N HIS A 77 21.05 -1.66 20.58
CA HIS A 77 21.41 -0.26 20.53
C HIS A 77 20.72 0.35 21.74
N GLU A 78 21.48 0.57 22.82
CA GLU A 78 21.26 1.68 23.74
C GLU A 78 21.46 2.99 22.96
N THR A 79 20.77 3.15 21.83
CA THR A 79 20.25 4.48 21.54
C THR A 79 19.49 4.84 22.80
N PRO A 80 19.73 6.02 23.40
CA PRO A 80 18.78 6.59 24.33
C PRO A 80 17.42 6.30 23.73
N ILE A 81 16.49 5.77 24.52
CA ILE A 81 15.11 5.71 24.09
C ILE A 81 14.75 7.17 23.85
N GLU A 82 15.03 7.68 22.65
CA GLU A 82 14.33 8.83 22.11
C GLU A 82 12.89 8.39 22.29
N PRO A 83 12.15 9.07 23.17
CA PRO A 83 10.81 8.64 23.53
C PRO A 83 10.11 8.34 22.21
N ARG A 84 9.55 7.11 22.06
CA ARG A 84 8.70 6.70 20.92
C ARG A 84 8.08 7.98 20.41
N PRO A 85 8.33 8.45 19.17
CA PRO A 85 8.03 9.81 18.76
C PRO A 85 6.67 10.10 19.32
N ARG A 86 6.65 10.93 20.39
CA ARG A 86 5.49 10.93 21.26
C ARG A 86 4.35 11.26 20.33
N VAL A 87 3.19 10.73 20.62
CA VAL A 87 1.97 11.16 19.95
C VAL A 87 1.89 12.69 19.95
N GLU A 88 2.44 13.33 20.98
CA GLU A 88 2.78 14.76 21.06
C GLU A 88 3.57 15.30 19.85
N PHE A 89 4.45 14.58 19.16
CA PHE A 89 5.11 15.03 17.92
C PHE A 89 4.17 15.06 16.72
N LEU A 90 3.22 14.11 16.61
CA LEU A 90 2.22 14.13 15.55
C LEU A 90 1.10 15.13 15.87
N VAL A 91 0.66 15.18 17.13
CA VAL A 91 -0.36 16.10 17.65
C VAL A 91 0.18 17.53 17.73
N ASN A 92 1.38 17.76 18.25
CA ASN A 92 2.03 19.08 18.17
C ASN A 92 2.48 19.38 16.74
N GLY A 93 2.84 18.40 15.90
CA GLY A 93 3.10 18.66 14.48
C GLY A 93 1.83 19.14 13.76
N ILE A 94 0.70 18.46 13.95
CA ILE A 94 -0.61 18.82 13.36
C ILE A 94 -1.18 20.10 14.00
N ALA A 95 -0.99 20.32 15.31
CA ALA A 95 -1.39 21.54 16.00
C ALA A 95 -0.47 22.73 15.68
N PHE A 96 0.83 22.50 15.47
CA PHE A 96 1.81 23.49 14.99
C PHE A 96 1.58 23.82 13.52
N LEU A 97 1.01 22.88 12.75
CA LEU A 97 0.60 23.12 11.39
C LEU A 97 -0.62 24.05 11.29
N GLY A 98 -1.29 24.46 12.38
CA GLY A 98 -2.06 25.72 12.56
C GLY A 98 -3.18 26.11 11.59
N SER A 99 -3.22 25.57 10.38
CA SER A 99 -4.12 25.82 9.25
C SER A 99 -3.62 25.00 8.05
N TRP A 100 -4.50 24.71 7.11
CA TRP A 100 -4.11 24.15 5.81
C TRP A 100 -3.00 24.96 5.12
N GLU A 101 -3.00 26.29 5.33
CA GLU A 101 -2.04 27.22 4.74
C GLU A 101 -0.61 26.93 5.22
N SER A 102 -0.40 26.55 6.48
CA SER A 102 0.93 26.17 6.99
C SER A 102 1.45 24.90 6.31
N LEU A 103 0.55 23.93 6.10
CA LEU A 103 0.85 22.67 5.40
C LEU A 103 1.11 22.90 3.90
N CYS A 104 0.38 23.83 3.28
CA CYS A 104 0.66 24.28 1.92
C CYS A 104 1.95 25.10 1.79
N SER A 105 2.39 25.72 2.88
CA SER A 105 3.66 26.46 2.94
C SER A 105 4.86 25.61 3.35
N GLU A 106 4.62 24.38 3.81
CA GLU A 106 5.68 23.44 4.14
C GLU A 106 6.49 23.10 2.90
N ASP A 107 7.78 22.88 3.13
CA ASP A 107 8.63 22.41 2.06
C ASP A 107 8.27 20.96 1.71
N ILE A 108 8.68 20.56 0.52
CA ILE A 108 8.32 19.27 -0.01
C ILE A 108 8.87 18.10 0.83
N ASN A 109 9.99 18.31 1.53
CA ASN A 109 10.55 17.30 2.42
C ASN A 109 9.72 17.19 3.70
N GLY A 110 9.15 18.30 4.19
CA GLY A 110 8.17 18.32 5.28
C GLY A 110 6.94 17.49 4.96
N LEU A 111 6.37 17.69 3.77
CA LEU A 111 5.22 16.92 3.29
C LEU A 111 5.55 15.43 3.12
N VAL A 112 6.71 15.10 2.55
CA VAL A 112 7.18 13.70 2.42
C VAL A 112 7.33 13.05 3.79
N ARG A 113 8.00 13.72 4.75
CA ARG A 113 8.14 13.22 6.14
C ARG A 113 6.78 12.97 6.78
N LEU A 114 5.83 13.89 6.61
CA LEU A 114 4.47 13.73 7.11
C LEU A 114 3.77 12.51 6.49
N THR A 115 3.85 12.35 5.17
CA THR A 115 3.32 11.18 4.44
C THR A 115 3.90 9.88 4.98
N GLN A 116 5.22 9.81 5.10
CA GLN A 116 5.93 8.63 5.57
C GLN A 116 5.58 8.33 7.02
N ALA A 117 5.41 9.35 7.86
CA ALA A 117 4.97 9.20 9.24
C ALA A 117 3.53 8.65 9.32
N ILE A 118 2.61 9.20 8.52
CA ILE A 118 1.23 8.70 8.40
C ILE A 118 1.24 7.24 7.93
N TRP A 119 2.00 6.93 6.88
CA TRP A 119 2.10 5.57 6.32
C TRP A 119 2.69 4.58 7.33
N LYS A 120 3.78 4.96 8.00
CA LYS A 120 4.41 4.14 9.04
C LYS A 120 3.47 3.89 10.21
N ALA A 121 2.73 4.91 10.66
CA ALA A 121 1.71 4.75 11.69
C ALA A 121 0.62 3.78 11.23
N MET A 122 0.13 3.91 9.99
CA MET A 122 -0.88 3.02 9.42
C MET A 122 -0.40 1.59 9.23
N TYR A 123 0.84 1.40 8.79
CA TYR A 123 1.47 0.08 8.68
C TYR A 123 1.60 -0.59 10.05
N LEU A 124 2.00 0.17 11.08
CA LEU A 124 2.03 -0.31 12.46
C LEU A 124 0.64 -0.62 13.02
N ILE A 125 -0.40 0.14 12.61
CA ILE A 125 -1.81 -0.14 12.95
C ILE A 125 -2.29 -1.43 12.27
N HIS A 126 -1.86 -1.70 11.03
CA HIS A 126 -2.40 -2.80 10.22
C HIS A 126 -1.78 -4.17 10.50
N TRP A 127 -0.80 -4.27 11.40
CA TRP A 127 -0.14 -5.54 11.76
C TRP A 127 -0.64 -6.07 13.11
N PRO A 128 -1.53 -7.07 13.15
CA PRO A 128 -2.28 -7.43 14.35
C PRO A 128 -1.54 -8.52 15.15
N GLU A 129 -0.62 -8.15 16.05
CA GLU A 129 -0.13 -9.13 17.04
C GLU A 129 0.00 -8.58 18.47
N GLN A 130 -0.47 -7.35 18.78
CA GLN A 130 -0.52 -6.88 20.17
C GLN A 130 -1.92 -6.37 20.57
N SER A 131 -2.30 -6.76 21.79
CA SER A 131 -3.57 -6.52 22.48
C SER A 131 -4.23 -5.15 22.17
N PRO A 132 -5.54 -5.12 21.82
CA PRO A 132 -6.25 -3.91 21.40
C PRO A 132 -6.54 -2.88 22.50
N GLN A 133 -6.06 -3.01 23.74
CA GLN A 133 -6.58 -2.18 24.85
C GLN A 133 -5.79 -0.90 25.15
N ASN A 134 -4.51 -0.77 24.74
CA ASN A 134 -3.67 0.38 25.15
C ASN A 134 -3.08 1.20 23.99
N PHE A 135 -3.54 1.00 22.75
CA PHE A 135 -3.00 1.67 21.56
C PHE A 135 -3.95 2.71 20.95
N TYR A 136 -5.25 2.62 21.25
CA TYR A 136 -6.30 3.44 20.64
C TYR A 136 -6.44 4.86 21.21
N GLU A 137 -5.76 5.17 22.32
CA GLU A 137 -5.94 6.45 23.02
C GLU A 137 -5.21 7.64 22.39
N ASN A 138 -4.40 7.47 21.34
CA ASN A 138 -3.39 8.53 21.10
C ASN A 138 -3.25 9.15 19.69
N ILE A 139 -3.29 8.48 18.54
CA ILE A 139 -3.14 9.22 17.25
C ILE A 139 -4.44 9.39 16.47
N THR A 140 -5.45 8.62 16.88
CA THR A 140 -6.75 8.53 16.24
C THR A 140 -7.89 8.75 17.24
N ALA A 141 -7.61 8.96 18.53
CA ALA A 141 -8.60 8.89 19.60
C ALA A 141 -9.64 10.02 19.63
N GLU A 142 -9.31 11.25 19.24
CA GLU A 142 -10.36 12.28 19.16
C GLU A 142 -10.97 12.35 17.76
N LEU A 143 -10.15 12.40 16.72
CA LEU A 143 -10.68 12.59 15.36
C LEU A 143 -11.30 11.34 14.78
N ILE A 144 -10.67 10.18 14.97
CA ILE A 144 -11.11 8.90 14.43
C ILE A 144 -11.94 8.10 15.45
N ALA A 145 -11.78 8.27 16.78
CA ALA A 145 -12.69 7.62 17.74
C ALA A 145 -14.07 8.25 17.83
N ILE A 146 -14.26 9.56 17.59
CA ILE A 146 -15.63 10.10 17.45
C ILE A 146 -16.36 9.46 16.24
N ALA A 147 -15.62 9.14 15.18
CA ALA A 147 -16.18 8.46 14.02
C ALA A 147 -16.28 6.94 14.18
N LEU A 148 -15.36 6.30 14.93
CA LEU A 148 -15.31 4.86 15.20
C LEU A 148 -16.20 4.42 16.37
N GLU A 149 -16.35 5.19 17.46
CA GLU A 149 -17.26 4.90 18.58
C GLU A 149 -18.71 4.79 18.09
N ARG A 150 -19.11 5.57 17.08
CA ARG A 150 -20.42 5.43 16.42
C ARG A 150 -20.54 4.25 15.46
N ALA A 151 -19.43 3.62 15.10
CA ALA A 151 -19.38 2.52 14.14
C ALA A 151 -19.07 1.15 14.78
N ILE A 152 -18.61 1.11 16.04
CA ILE A 152 -18.02 -0.07 16.69
C ILE A 152 -18.95 -0.84 17.63
N GLU A 153 -20.22 -0.45 17.82
CA GLU A 153 -21.08 -1.21 18.75
C GLU A 153 -21.41 -2.66 18.35
N ASP A 154 -21.10 -3.14 17.12
CA ASP A 154 -21.15 -4.57 16.80
C ASP A 154 -20.63 -4.84 15.36
N THR A 155 -19.47 -5.52 15.15
CA THR A 155 -19.17 -6.52 14.07
C THR A 155 -17.68 -6.70 13.66
N ASP A 156 -17.39 -7.93 13.23
CA ASP A 156 -16.20 -8.49 12.54
C ASP A 156 -15.52 -7.57 11.50
N LEU A 157 -14.18 -7.50 11.50
CA LEU A 157 -13.35 -6.66 10.63
C LEU A 157 -13.52 -6.96 9.12
N SER A 158 -13.88 -8.19 8.76
CA SER A 158 -14.22 -8.54 7.37
C SER A 158 -15.50 -7.85 6.87
N VAL A 159 -16.36 -7.42 7.78
CA VAL A 159 -17.59 -6.64 7.54
C VAL A 159 -17.33 -5.13 7.57
N MET A 160 -16.16 -4.70 8.06
CA MET A 160 -15.82 -3.29 8.24
C MET A 160 -15.29 -2.63 6.95
N TRP A 161 -14.65 -3.38 6.05
CA TRP A 161 -14.10 -2.83 4.80
C TRP A 161 -15.14 -2.13 3.90
N PRO A 162 -16.37 -2.67 3.72
CA PRO A 162 -17.46 -1.95 3.04
C PRO A 162 -17.96 -0.70 3.78
N ARG A 163 -17.69 -0.58 5.09
CA ARG A 163 -18.16 0.52 5.95
C ARG A 163 -17.12 1.62 6.16
N ILE A 164 -15.84 1.35 5.88
CA ILE A 164 -14.77 2.36 5.89
C ILE A 164 -15.15 3.60 5.07
N PRO A 165 -15.66 3.51 3.82
CA PRO A 165 -16.12 4.69 3.07
C PRO A 165 -17.21 5.50 3.78
N ILE A 166 -18.08 4.86 4.58
CA ILE A 166 -19.15 5.52 5.35
C ILE A 166 -18.56 6.29 6.53
N LEU A 167 -17.67 5.64 7.27
CA LEU A 167 -16.93 6.19 8.41
C LEU A 167 -16.10 7.41 8.01
N LEU A 168 -15.43 7.29 6.87
CA LEU A 168 -14.62 8.33 6.27
C LEU A 168 -15.43 9.51 5.73
N ARG A 169 -16.66 9.25 5.25
CA ARG A 169 -17.61 10.30 4.87
C ARG A 169 -18.17 11.04 6.09
N ALA A 170 -18.37 10.34 7.20
CA ALA A 170 -18.73 10.97 8.47
C ALA A 170 -17.58 11.87 8.99
N LEU A 171 -16.33 11.42 8.90
CA LEU A 171 -15.14 12.23 9.20
C LEU A 171 -15.04 13.46 8.30
N HIS A 172 -15.26 13.29 6.99
CA HIS A 172 -15.28 14.38 6.01
C HIS A 172 -16.34 15.45 6.35
N GLN A 173 -17.47 15.07 6.95
CA GLN A 173 -18.52 15.99 7.35
C GLN A 173 -18.28 16.65 8.72
N ALA A 174 -17.52 16.01 9.60
CA ALA A 174 -17.28 16.47 10.97
C ALA A 174 -16.04 17.37 11.12
N LEU A 175 -15.11 17.31 10.16
CA LEU A 175 -13.83 18.01 10.24
C LEU A 175 -13.88 19.42 9.63
N PRO A 176 -13.07 20.37 10.15
CA PRO A 176 -12.86 21.66 9.49
C PRO A 176 -12.43 21.45 8.03
N LEU A 177 -12.95 22.28 7.11
CA LEU A 177 -12.62 22.21 5.67
C LEU A 177 -11.10 22.28 5.40
N SER A 178 -10.32 22.87 6.30
CA SER A 178 -8.86 22.94 6.25
C SER A 178 -8.15 21.59 6.42
N LEU A 179 -8.76 20.62 7.12
CA LEU A 179 -8.16 19.30 7.34
C LEU A 179 -8.62 18.27 6.30
N LEU A 180 -9.56 18.65 5.44
CA LEU A 180 -10.18 17.77 4.47
C LEU A 180 -9.20 17.13 3.47
N PRO A 181 -8.14 17.81 2.98
CA PRO A 181 -7.13 17.16 2.17
C PRO A 181 -6.35 16.09 2.95
N LEU A 182 -5.93 16.36 4.20
CA LEU A 182 -5.24 15.37 5.05
C LEU A 182 -6.08 14.11 5.23
N VAL A 183 -7.37 14.29 5.48
CA VAL A 183 -8.33 13.20 5.66
C VAL A 183 -8.48 12.42 4.36
N ARG A 184 -8.70 13.09 3.22
CA ARG A 184 -8.76 12.45 1.89
C ARG A 184 -7.49 11.67 1.60
N LEU A 185 -6.31 12.19 1.94
CA LEU A 185 -5.06 11.48 1.73
C LEU A 185 -4.97 10.24 2.62
N ALA A 186 -5.23 10.36 3.93
CA ALA A 186 -5.21 9.25 4.87
C ALA A 186 -6.20 8.14 4.47
N ILE A 187 -7.40 8.53 4.02
CA ILE A 187 -8.41 7.64 3.45
C ILE A 187 -7.84 6.83 2.31
N LYS A 188 -7.28 7.52 1.31
CA LYS A 188 -6.77 6.85 0.12
C LYS A 188 -5.60 5.95 0.49
N MET A 189 -4.67 6.41 1.33
CA MET A 189 -3.58 5.60 1.85
C MET A 189 -4.09 4.33 2.55
N LEU A 190 -5.16 4.41 3.35
CA LEU A 190 -5.71 3.27 4.08
C LEU A 190 -6.26 2.22 3.11
N LEU A 191 -6.94 2.67 2.06
CA LEU A 191 -7.44 1.79 0.99
C LEU A 191 -6.29 1.07 0.27
N PHE A 192 -5.09 1.67 0.17
CA PHE A 192 -3.91 1.01 -0.42
C PHE A 192 -3.20 0.03 0.51
N VAL A 193 -3.17 0.29 1.83
CA VAL A 193 -2.49 -0.58 2.81
C VAL A 193 -3.19 -1.94 2.94
N GLY A 194 -4.51 -2.01 2.76
CA GLY A 194 -5.28 -3.26 2.84
C GLY A 194 -5.06 -4.26 1.70
N TRP A 195 -4.17 -3.96 0.75
CA TRP A 195 -3.90 -4.83 -0.40
C TRP A 195 -2.48 -5.39 -0.30
N ASP A 196 -2.36 -6.73 -0.36
CA ASP A 196 -1.15 -7.54 -0.14
C ASP A 196 0.11 -7.15 -0.94
N HIS A 197 0.03 -6.20 -1.88
CA HIS A 197 1.09 -5.94 -2.86
C HIS A 197 1.70 -4.54 -2.79
N GLY A 198 1.29 -3.71 -1.81
CA GLY A 198 1.98 -2.49 -1.38
C GLY A 198 2.37 -1.51 -2.49
N LEU A 199 1.67 -0.39 -2.58
CA LEU A 199 2.06 0.69 -3.51
C LEU A 199 3.49 1.18 -3.21
N HIS A 200 4.35 1.25 -4.23
CA HIS A 200 5.70 1.81 -4.04
C HIS A 200 5.61 3.33 -3.97
N ILE A 201 5.63 3.86 -2.74
CA ILE A 201 5.61 5.30 -2.48
C ILE A 201 7.06 5.80 -2.41
N SER A 202 7.60 6.19 -3.56
CA SER A 202 8.82 7.02 -3.60
C SER A 202 8.48 8.45 -3.15
N ASP A 203 9.51 9.25 -2.88
CA ASP A 203 9.33 10.67 -2.56
C ASP A 203 8.53 11.37 -3.66
N ASP A 204 8.84 11.13 -4.93
CA ASP A 204 8.14 11.77 -6.06
C ASP A 204 6.68 11.33 -6.19
N VAL A 205 6.36 10.05 -5.92
CA VAL A 205 4.96 9.59 -5.84
C VAL A 205 4.24 10.31 -4.70
N ALA A 206 4.85 10.42 -3.51
CA ALA A 206 4.25 11.12 -2.38
C ALA A 206 4.00 12.61 -2.69
N ARG A 207 4.97 13.29 -3.31
CA ARG A 207 4.82 14.68 -3.78
C ARG A 207 3.62 14.82 -4.71
N LEU A 208 3.52 13.91 -5.68
CA LEU A 208 2.50 13.95 -6.71
C LEU A 208 1.10 13.72 -6.10
N TRP A 209 1.00 12.79 -5.15
CA TRP A 209 -0.21 12.58 -4.33
C TRP A 209 -0.66 13.85 -3.60
N TRP A 210 0.26 14.52 -2.91
CA TRP A 210 -0.05 15.78 -2.22
C TRP A 210 -0.48 16.87 -3.18
N THR A 211 0.25 17.02 -4.29
CA THR A 211 -0.01 18.08 -5.26
C THR A 211 -1.40 17.92 -5.86
N VAL A 212 -1.80 16.69 -6.24
CA VAL A 212 -3.17 16.43 -6.70
C VAL A 212 -4.19 16.71 -5.62
N ASN A 213 -3.98 16.19 -4.41
CA ASN A 213 -4.93 16.33 -3.32
C ASN A 213 -5.15 17.80 -2.89
N ALA A 214 -4.09 18.62 -2.92
CA ALA A 214 -4.16 20.05 -2.63
C ALA A 214 -4.92 20.85 -3.69
N GLN A 215 -4.96 20.37 -4.93
CA GLN A 215 -5.66 21.02 -6.04
C GLN A 215 -7.16 20.71 -6.08
N ILE A 216 -7.65 19.78 -5.25
CA ILE A 216 -9.06 19.40 -5.24
C ILE A 216 -9.82 20.35 -4.30
N PRO A 217 -10.93 20.97 -4.76
CA PRO A 217 -11.79 21.78 -3.92
C PRO A 217 -12.15 21.06 -2.62
N ALA A 218 -12.42 21.79 -1.55
CA ALA A 218 -12.78 21.18 -0.27
C ALA A 218 -13.92 20.15 -0.44
N ASN A 219 -14.98 20.51 -1.15
CA ASN A 219 -16.12 19.60 -1.38
C ASN A 219 -15.93 18.61 -2.54
N GLY A 220 -14.73 18.55 -3.14
CA GLY A 220 -14.42 17.65 -4.24
C GLY A 220 -13.79 16.35 -3.75
N ASP A 221 -13.93 15.30 -4.55
CA ASP A 221 -13.22 14.03 -4.35
C ASP A 221 -12.36 13.71 -5.58
N ILE A 222 -11.41 12.79 -5.40
CA ILE A 222 -10.76 12.13 -6.52
C ILE A 222 -11.72 11.05 -7.01
N ASP A 223 -12.32 11.29 -8.17
CA ASP A 223 -13.27 10.38 -8.81
C ASP A 223 -13.12 10.36 -10.33
N TRP A 224 -13.97 9.59 -11.01
CA TRP A 224 -13.97 9.52 -12.47
C TRP A 224 -14.33 10.84 -13.16
N HIS A 225 -15.08 11.74 -12.53
CA HIS A 225 -15.40 13.04 -13.12
C HIS A 225 -14.15 13.92 -13.17
N LEU A 226 -13.36 13.93 -12.10
CA LEU A 226 -12.08 14.63 -12.06
C LEU A 226 -11.11 14.10 -13.14
N ILE A 227 -10.99 12.77 -13.27
CA ILE A 227 -10.14 12.17 -14.31
C ILE A 227 -10.66 12.52 -15.71
N HIS A 228 -11.97 12.42 -15.94
CA HIS A 228 -12.56 12.74 -17.24
C HIS A 228 -12.31 14.19 -17.65
N HIS A 229 -12.49 15.13 -16.71
CA HIS A 229 -12.23 16.55 -16.94
C HIS A 229 -10.76 16.80 -17.27
N SER A 230 -9.85 16.15 -16.55
CA SER A 230 -8.41 16.33 -16.67
C SER A 230 -7.83 15.78 -17.99
N LEU A 231 -8.57 14.96 -18.74
CA LEU A 231 -8.17 14.49 -20.08
C LEU A 231 -7.97 15.62 -21.10
N ALA A 232 -8.52 16.81 -20.83
CA ALA A 232 -8.37 17.95 -21.72
C ALA A 232 -6.95 18.56 -21.68
N PHE A 233 -6.18 18.31 -20.61
CA PHE A 233 -4.87 18.93 -20.38
C PHE A 233 -4.91 20.46 -20.53
N SER A 234 -5.97 21.10 -20.06
CA SER A 234 -6.23 22.53 -20.33
C SER A 234 -5.32 23.45 -19.53
N ASN A 235 -4.75 22.93 -18.43
CA ASN A 235 -3.89 23.64 -17.49
C ASN A 235 -2.94 22.66 -16.78
N ASP A 236 -2.02 23.19 -15.97
CA ASP A 236 -1.03 22.38 -15.24
C ASP A 236 -1.65 21.47 -14.18
N ARG A 237 -2.80 21.86 -13.61
CA ARG A 237 -3.57 21.02 -12.68
C ARG A 237 -4.08 19.76 -13.39
N ASP A 238 -4.69 19.90 -14.56
CA ASP A 238 -5.17 18.76 -15.36
C ASP A 238 -4.00 17.80 -15.67
N LEU A 239 -2.84 18.35 -16.05
CA LEU A 239 -1.64 17.56 -16.30
C LEU A 239 -1.15 16.83 -15.04
N THR A 240 -1.14 17.49 -13.89
CA THR A 240 -0.73 16.92 -12.59
C THR A 240 -1.64 15.75 -12.21
N VAL A 241 -2.96 15.94 -12.33
CA VAL A 241 -3.96 14.88 -12.07
C VAL A 241 -3.73 13.68 -12.98
N MET A 242 -3.52 13.93 -14.27
CA MET A 242 -3.26 12.85 -15.23
C MET A 242 -1.92 12.16 -14.99
N HIS A 243 -0.88 12.89 -14.57
CA HIS A 243 0.41 12.30 -14.21
C HIS A 243 0.26 11.34 -13.03
N TRP A 244 -0.37 11.80 -11.95
CA TRP A 244 -0.69 10.99 -10.78
C TRP A 244 -1.46 9.71 -11.16
N PHE A 245 -2.54 9.86 -11.91
CA PHE A 245 -3.38 8.75 -12.31
C PHE A 245 -2.62 7.72 -13.16
N THR A 246 -1.71 8.19 -14.03
CA THR A 246 -0.90 7.30 -14.89
C THR A 246 0.17 6.56 -14.10
N VAL A 247 0.79 7.21 -13.11
CA VAL A 247 1.74 6.57 -12.18
C VAL A 247 1.06 5.42 -11.45
N LEU A 248 -0.12 5.68 -10.90
CA LEU A 248 -0.92 4.66 -10.23
C LEU A 248 -1.29 3.48 -11.14
N LEU A 249 -1.74 3.76 -12.36
CA LEU A 249 -2.04 2.74 -13.35
C LEU A 249 -0.80 1.91 -13.72
N THR A 250 0.37 2.56 -13.81
CA THR A 250 1.63 1.86 -14.14
C THR A 250 2.06 0.93 -13.02
N GLN A 251 1.93 1.35 -11.76
CA GLN A 251 2.24 0.51 -10.62
C GLN A 251 1.28 -0.68 -10.49
N ASP A 252 -0.02 -0.49 -10.74
CA ASP A 252 -0.98 -1.61 -10.78
C ASP A 252 -0.61 -2.63 -11.86
N ILE A 253 -0.22 -2.15 -13.06
CA ILE A 253 0.26 -3.01 -14.14
C ILE A 253 1.51 -3.80 -13.74
N GLN A 254 2.44 -3.19 -13.03
CA GLN A 254 3.66 -3.84 -12.56
C GLN A 254 3.37 -4.90 -11.49
N LEU A 255 2.48 -4.59 -10.53
CA LEU A 255 2.12 -5.50 -9.46
C LEU A 255 1.28 -6.67 -9.97
N GLN A 256 0.44 -6.43 -10.98
CA GLN A 256 -0.52 -7.41 -11.48
C GLN A 256 -0.51 -7.49 -13.02
N PRO A 257 0.62 -7.84 -13.65
CA PRO A 257 0.77 -7.78 -15.10
C PRO A 257 -0.19 -8.73 -15.83
N HIS A 258 -0.53 -9.88 -15.24
CA HIS A 258 -1.50 -10.83 -15.78
C HIS A 258 -2.94 -10.27 -15.82
N ARG A 259 -3.23 -9.24 -15.00
CA ARG A 259 -4.50 -8.52 -15.01
C ARG A 259 -4.58 -7.45 -16.08
N TRP A 260 -3.58 -7.29 -16.96
CA TRP A 260 -3.65 -6.34 -18.07
C TRP A 260 -3.32 -7.04 -19.38
N SER A 261 -4.14 -6.81 -20.41
CA SER A 261 -3.92 -7.40 -21.73
C SER A 261 -3.24 -6.40 -22.67
N SER A 262 -2.17 -6.85 -23.33
CA SER A 262 -1.43 -6.11 -24.36
C SER A 262 -2.21 -6.02 -25.69
N ASP A 263 -3.15 -6.94 -25.92
CA ASP A 263 -3.77 -7.13 -27.25
C ASP A 263 -5.23 -6.70 -27.34
N LEU A 264 -5.93 -6.54 -26.20
CA LEU A 264 -7.39 -6.39 -26.19
C LEU A 264 -7.86 -5.25 -25.28
N PRO A 265 -8.04 -4.02 -25.82
CA PRO A 265 -8.58 -2.89 -25.06
C PRO A 265 -9.96 -3.16 -24.46
N LEU A 266 -10.81 -3.94 -25.14
CA LEU A 266 -12.15 -4.31 -24.64
C LEU A 266 -12.09 -5.12 -23.33
N ARG A 267 -11.14 -6.07 -23.21
CA ARG A 267 -10.96 -6.82 -21.97
C ARG A 267 -10.44 -5.94 -20.83
N ASN A 268 -9.70 -4.88 -21.18
CA ASN A 268 -9.23 -3.91 -20.19
C ASN A 268 -10.34 -2.95 -19.75
N CYS A 269 -11.45 -2.79 -20.47
CA CYS A 269 -12.56 -1.93 -20.05
C CYS A 269 -13.17 -2.39 -18.72
N ASP A 270 -13.53 -3.68 -18.62
CA ASP A 270 -14.10 -4.25 -17.38
C ASP A 270 -13.10 -4.15 -16.21
N ARG A 271 -11.81 -4.29 -16.53
CA ARG A 271 -10.72 -4.17 -15.56
C ARG A 271 -10.54 -2.74 -15.08
N VAL A 272 -10.67 -1.74 -15.95
CA VAL A 272 -10.66 -0.33 -15.56
C VAL A 272 -11.81 -0.01 -14.61
N LEU A 273 -13.01 -0.55 -14.89
CA LEU A 273 -14.17 -0.39 -14.00
C LEU A 273 -13.92 -1.01 -12.63
N ALA A 274 -13.45 -2.27 -12.59
CA ALA A 274 -13.12 -2.97 -11.35
C ALA A 274 -11.97 -2.31 -10.58
N TRP A 275 -10.95 -1.82 -11.29
CA TRP A 275 -9.81 -1.13 -10.72
C TRP A 275 -10.21 0.22 -10.12
N GLY A 276 -11.00 1.04 -10.82
CA GLY A 276 -11.44 2.31 -10.25
C GLY A 276 -12.38 2.14 -9.05
N SER A 277 -13.37 1.25 -9.13
CA SER A 277 -14.32 1.06 -8.03
C SER A 277 -13.70 0.34 -6.83
N GLY A 278 -12.87 -0.67 -7.08
CA GLY A 278 -12.22 -1.48 -6.04
C GLY A 278 -10.97 -0.83 -5.46
N TRP A 279 -10.01 -0.47 -6.32
CA TRP A 279 -8.68 -0.02 -5.90
C TRP A 279 -8.63 1.47 -5.59
N LEU A 280 -9.31 2.31 -6.39
CA LEU A 280 -9.35 3.77 -6.16
C LEU A 280 -10.54 4.23 -5.31
N GLY A 281 -11.53 3.36 -5.08
CA GLY A 281 -12.77 3.69 -4.37
C GLY A 281 -13.64 4.70 -5.12
N PHE A 282 -13.59 4.73 -6.45
CA PHE A 282 -14.41 5.63 -7.27
C PHE A 282 -15.83 5.10 -7.36
N HIS A 283 -16.78 5.82 -6.76
CA HIS A 283 -18.16 5.37 -6.64
C HIS A 283 -19.06 5.69 -7.84
N ALA A 284 -18.72 6.72 -8.62
CA ALA A 284 -19.46 7.07 -9.82
C ALA A 284 -19.16 6.08 -10.96
N GLU A 285 -20.08 5.88 -11.89
CA GLU A 285 -19.75 5.18 -13.13
C GLU A 285 -18.97 6.11 -14.07
N PRO A 286 -17.81 5.70 -14.59
CA PRO A 286 -17.09 6.51 -15.57
C PRO A 286 -17.82 6.56 -16.91
N PRO A 287 -17.72 7.67 -17.66
CA PRO A 287 -18.14 7.68 -19.06
C PRO A 287 -17.46 6.57 -19.85
N LEU A 288 -18.18 5.83 -20.71
CA LEU A 288 -17.61 4.77 -21.54
C LEU A 288 -16.41 5.24 -22.38
N VAL A 289 -16.44 6.51 -22.81
CA VAL A 289 -15.34 7.15 -23.53
C VAL A 289 -14.07 7.19 -22.67
N LEU A 290 -14.19 7.54 -21.39
CA LEU A 290 -13.07 7.53 -20.44
C LEU A 290 -12.52 6.12 -20.27
N VAL A 291 -13.38 5.14 -20.01
CA VAL A 291 -12.98 3.73 -19.84
C VAL A 291 -12.16 3.25 -21.03
N GLY A 292 -12.61 3.55 -22.25
CA GLY A 292 -11.87 3.22 -23.47
C GLY A 292 -10.51 3.91 -23.56
N HIS A 293 -10.38 5.15 -23.09
CA HIS A 293 -9.08 5.85 -23.04
C HIS A 293 -8.14 5.20 -22.02
N VAL A 294 -8.61 4.96 -20.80
CA VAL A 294 -7.79 4.32 -19.76
C VAL A 294 -7.34 2.93 -20.21
N ALA A 295 -8.22 2.12 -20.79
CA ALA A 295 -7.91 0.79 -21.29
C ALA A 295 -6.81 0.80 -22.36
N ARG A 296 -6.81 1.80 -23.26
CA ARG A 296 -5.76 1.97 -24.28
C ARG A 296 -4.43 2.41 -23.66
N VAL A 297 -4.46 3.34 -22.71
CA VAL A 297 -3.26 3.77 -21.99
C VAL A 297 -2.65 2.59 -21.23
N ALA A 298 -3.48 1.80 -20.54
CA ALA A 298 -3.03 0.59 -19.86
C ALA A 298 -2.38 -0.41 -20.81
N THR A 299 -2.96 -0.64 -21.99
CA THR A 299 -2.34 -1.48 -23.04
C THR A 299 -0.98 -0.93 -23.48
N ARG A 300 -0.84 0.39 -23.69
CA ARG A 300 0.44 1.00 -24.07
C ARG A 300 1.49 0.89 -22.96
N LEU A 301 1.09 1.12 -21.72
CA LEU A 301 1.95 0.97 -20.54
C LEU A 301 2.43 -0.49 -20.38
N LYS A 302 1.51 -1.45 -20.50
CA LYS A 302 1.80 -2.88 -20.45
C LYS A 302 2.78 -3.31 -21.54
N LYS A 303 2.57 -2.83 -22.77
CA LYS A 303 3.51 -3.08 -23.88
C LYS A 303 4.90 -2.51 -23.58
N LYS A 304 5.00 -1.26 -23.12
CA LYS A 304 6.28 -0.65 -22.72
C LYS A 304 6.97 -1.44 -21.60
N TYR A 305 6.20 -1.93 -20.63
CA TYR A 305 6.70 -2.77 -19.54
C TYR A 305 7.28 -4.09 -20.06
N GLU A 306 6.61 -4.74 -21.01
CA GLU A 306 7.08 -5.98 -21.65
C GLU A 306 8.31 -5.77 -22.53
N GLU A 307 8.37 -4.66 -23.27
CA GLU A 307 9.51 -4.34 -24.16
C GLU A 307 10.78 -3.95 -23.40
N ARG A 308 10.67 -3.36 -22.20
CA ARG A 308 11.79 -2.86 -21.41
C ARG A 308 12.19 -3.79 -20.26
N ASP A 309 11.92 -5.08 -20.40
CA ASP A 309 12.28 -6.12 -19.42
C ASP A 309 11.87 -5.75 -17.99
N SER A 310 10.62 -5.34 -17.80
CA SER A 310 10.04 -5.01 -16.49
C SER A 310 10.62 -3.78 -15.77
N SER A 311 11.53 -3.02 -16.39
CA SER A 311 12.15 -1.82 -15.78
C SER A 311 11.32 -0.54 -15.95
N PHE A 312 10.30 -0.56 -16.81
CA PHE A 312 9.49 0.63 -17.09
C PHE A 312 8.47 0.86 -15.98
N VAL A 313 8.75 1.83 -15.12
CA VAL A 313 7.86 2.30 -14.06
C VAL A 313 7.86 3.81 -14.07
N LEU A 314 6.68 4.41 -14.10
CA LEU A 314 6.54 5.84 -13.86
C LEU A 314 6.63 6.10 -12.36
N THR A 315 7.48 7.04 -12.00
CA THR A 315 7.91 7.32 -10.63
C THR A 315 7.31 8.61 -10.07
N GLY A 316 6.64 9.40 -10.90
CA GLY A 316 6.14 10.72 -10.52
C GLY A 316 7.14 11.84 -10.74
N ALA A 317 8.31 11.56 -11.33
CA ALA A 317 9.32 12.58 -11.60
C ALA A 317 8.85 13.59 -12.67
N GLU A 318 9.22 14.88 -12.52
CA GLU A 318 8.80 15.96 -13.45
C GLU A 318 9.23 15.72 -14.91
N GLY A 319 10.33 15.00 -15.12
CA GLY A 319 10.79 14.63 -16.46
C GLY A 319 9.82 13.70 -17.22
N GLU A 320 8.82 13.13 -16.55
CA GLU A 320 7.86 12.19 -17.14
C GLU A 320 6.69 12.88 -17.85
N LEU A 321 6.50 14.20 -17.67
CA LEU A 321 5.31 14.91 -18.17
C LEU A 321 5.10 14.78 -19.69
N GLN A 322 6.20 14.78 -20.46
CA GLN A 322 6.13 14.55 -21.91
C GLN A 322 5.63 13.14 -22.25
N CYS A 323 6.08 12.13 -21.50
CA CYS A 323 5.62 10.74 -21.64
C CYS A 323 4.12 10.64 -21.32
N ILE A 324 3.63 11.36 -20.30
CA ILE A 324 2.21 11.42 -19.96
C ILE A 324 1.41 11.99 -21.13
N ARG A 325 1.82 13.14 -21.69
CA ARG A 325 1.15 13.73 -22.85
C ARG A 325 1.11 12.76 -24.03
N GLU A 326 2.20 12.11 -24.35
CA GLU A 326 2.26 11.13 -25.45
C GLU A 326 1.39 9.89 -25.21
N LEU A 327 1.29 9.41 -23.96
CA LEU A 327 0.46 8.26 -23.58
C LEU A 327 -1.02 8.56 -23.76
N TRP A 328 -1.44 9.77 -23.42
CA TRP A 328 -2.85 10.20 -23.48
C TRP A 328 -3.24 10.92 -24.77
N ASP A 329 -2.26 11.34 -25.59
CA ASP A 329 -2.54 11.99 -26.86
C ASP A 329 -3.36 11.07 -27.76
N ARG A 330 -4.40 11.62 -28.38
CA ARG A 330 -5.31 10.87 -29.25
C ARG A 330 -4.61 10.74 -30.60
N PRO A 331 -4.24 9.54 -31.05
CA PRO A 331 -3.70 9.42 -32.38
C PRO A 331 -4.77 9.87 -33.39
N SER A 332 -4.36 10.65 -34.38
CA SER A 332 -5.26 11.30 -35.35
C SER A 332 -6.22 10.31 -36.05
N HIS A 333 -5.81 9.04 -36.18
CA HIS A 333 -6.59 7.97 -36.80
C HIS A 333 -7.78 7.45 -35.95
N TRP A 334 -7.91 7.81 -34.67
CA TRP A 334 -9.00 7.32 -33.80
C TRP A 334 -10.28 8.13 -33.85
N ARG A 335 -10.26 9.36 -34.41
CA ARG A 335 -11.48 10.16 -34.60
C ARG A 335 -12.48 9.50 -35.56
N ALA A 336 -12.04 8.52 -36.36
CA ALA A 336 -12.83 7.92 -37.43
C ALA A 336 -13.55 6.60 -37.07
N ARG A 337 -13.31 6.00 -35.90
CA ARG A 337 -13.95 4.73 -35.48
C ARG A 337 -14.46 4.81 -34.04
N ALA A 338 -15.48 5.64 -33.80
CA ALA A 338 -16.37 5.34 -32.68
C ALA A 338 -17.03 3.98 -32.97
N PRO A 339 -17.00 3.00 -32.06
CA PRO A 339 -17.73 1.75 -32.24
C PRO A 339 -19.19 2.11 -32.47
N ARG A 340 -19.78 1.70 -33.59
CA ARG A 340 -21.24 1.68 -33.70
C ARG A 340 -21.70 0.82 -32.52
N GLN A 341 -22.41 1.42 -31.57
CA GLN A 341 -23.11 0.69 -30.53
C GLN A 341 -24.00 -0.34 -31.25
N GLN A 342 -23.56 -1.60 -31.29
CA GLN A 342 -24.48 -2.70 -31.49
C GLN A 342 -25.23 -2.82 -30.16
N LEU A 343 -26.22 -1.94 -29.99
CA LEU A 343 -27.34 -2.21 -29.10
C LEU A 343 -27.96 -3.51 -29.64
N GLY A 344 -27.79 -4.60 -28.89
CA GLY A 344 -28.52 -5.83 -29.15
C GLY A 344 -30.03 -5.53 -29.18
N PRO A 345 -30.82 -6.32 -29.92
CA PRO A 345 -32.25 -6.09 -30.02
C PRO A 345 -32.87 -6.05 -28.62
N ALA A 346 -33.60 -4.97 -28.34
CA ALA A 346 -34.42 -4.87 -27.15
C ALA A 346 -35.37 -6.08 -27.14
N HIS A 347 -35.26 -6.91 -26.11
CA HIS A 347 -36.28 -7.91 -25.83
C HIS A 347 -37.51 -7.17 -25.32
N ASP A 348 -38.49 -6.96 -26.19
CA ASP A 348 -39.85 -6.63 -25.80
C ASP A 348 -40.40 -7.78 -24.94
N ARG A 349 -40.78 -7.45 -23.69
CA ARG A 349 -41.71 -8.22 -22.86
C ARG A 349 -42.78 -7.27 -22.35
#